data_AF-A0A9X1YNR6-F1
#
_entry.id   AF-A0A9X1YNR6-F1
#
_cell.length_a   1.000
_cell.length_b   1.000
_cell.length_c   1.000
_cell.angle_alpha   90.00
_cell.angle_beta   90.00
_cell.angle_gamma   90.00
#
_symmetry.space_group_name_H-M   'P 1'
#
loop_
_entity.id
_entity.type
_entity.pdbx_description
1 polymer ?
#
loop_
_entity_poly.entity_id
_entity_poly.type
_entity_poly.pdbx_seq_one_letter_code
_entity_poly.pdbx_strand_id
1 'polypeptide(L)'
;MDQAAQSHAAWMVTNDSFTHDEVSGTPGFTGVNWARRDEAFGYVPIEGSEVMAQGPASAGVDILVNSAYHRAALLAFEPVDVGVGRSGASAASVTTPLVIDLTKPGYDTVRGAGQSAQPSINGVAVWPLDGASNVPLRLGNESPNPVPTQDVLTLGTPASLNVAEGQSIAATQFTLTNVATGNVVPTHLLTNANDPNFATPESFIAAVPLAPLSPGTTYRVVFSGSTRQFPTGAIQSVNRTWSFTTGSP
;
A
#
# COMPACT_ATOMS: atom_id res chain seq x y z
N MET A 1 12.47 15.38 1.88
CA MET A 1 11.82 14.19 2.46
C MET A 1 11.21 14.51 3.82
N ASP A 2 11.83 14.30 4.99
CA ASP A 2 11.15 14.58 6.29
C ASP A 2 10.55 16.00 6.39
N GLN A 3 11.30 17.01 5.96
CA GLN A 3 10.80 18.39 5.93
C GLN A 3 9.65 18.58 4.94
N ALA A 4 9.68 17.90 3.80
CA ALA A 4 8.63 17.95 2.78
C ALA A 4 7.35 17.30 3.29
N ALA A 5 7.43 16.06 3.78
CA ALA A 5 6.32 15.33 4.39
C ALA A 5 5.73 16.11 5.58
N GLN A 6 6.57 16.69 6.44
CA GLN A 6 6.12 17.48 7.59
C GLN A 6 5.43 18.78 7.16
N SER A 7 5.97 19.45 6.14
CA SER A 7 5.35 20.65 5.56
C SER A 7 3.99 20.32 4.97
N HIS A 8 3.88 19.21 4.25
CA HIS A 8 2.61 18.78 3.66
C HIS A 8 1.56 18.43 4.73
N ALA A 9 1.96 17.70 5.79
CA ALA A 9 1.09 17.43 6.92
C ALA A 9 0.57 18.71 7.59
N ALA A 10 1.39 19.76 7.68
CA ALA A 10 0.97 21.07 8.20
C ALA A 10 0.10 21.84 7.20
N TRP A 11 0.41 21.74 5.90
CA TRP A 11 -0.36 22.35 4.81
C TRP A 11 -1.80 21.83 4.79
N MET A 12 -1.99 20.51 4.91
CA MET A 12 -3.32 19.88 4.96
C MET A 12 -4.16 20.43 6.10
N VAL A 13 -3.58 20.57 7.30
CA VAL A 13 -4.28 21.16 8.46
C VAL A 13 -4.61 22.63 8.21
N THR A 14 -3.66 23.39 7.68
CA THR A 14 -3.82 24.84 7.44
C THR A 14 -4.92 25.12 6.41
N ASN A 15 -5.06 24.26 5.41
CA ASN A 15 -5.98 24.43 4.29
C ASN A 15 -7.23 23.53 4.39
N ASP A 16 -7.41 22.84 5.53
CA ASP A 16 -8.51 21.91 5.81
C ASP A 16 -8.80 20.92 4.66
N SER A 17 -7.73 20.33 4.11
CA SER A 17 -7.82 19.46 2.94
C SER A 17 -6.94 18.22 3.09
N PHE A 18 -7.55 17.03 3.10
CA PHE A 18 -6.83 15.75 3.11
C PHE A 18 -6.65 15.27 1.67
N THR A 19 -5.50 15.54 1.08
CA THR A 19 -5.20 15.28 -0.34
C THR A 19 -3.70 15.09 -0.54
N HIS A 20 -3.31 14.32 -1.56
CA HIS A 20 -1.91 14.17 -1.98
C HIS A 20 -1.34 15.44 -2.64
N ASP A 21 -2.22 16.23 -3.26
CA ASP A 21 -1.82 17.39 -4.06
C ASP A 21 -2.09 18.72 -3.34
N GLU A 22 -1.06 19.57 -3.25
CA GLU A 22 -1.22 20.95 -2.78
C GLU A 22 -1.71 21.87 -3.91
N VAL A 23 -2.48 22.89 -3.54
CA VAL A 23 -2.98 23.90 -4.48
C VAL A 23 -2.06 25.12 -4.48
N SER A 24 -1.50 25.45 -5.65
CA SER A 24 -0.63 26.63 -5.81
C SER A 24 -1.29 27.91 -5.30
N GLY A 25 -0.54 28.71 -4.54
CA GLY A 25 -0.99 29.99 -3.98
C GLY A 25 -1.72 29.88 -2.63
N THR A 26 -1.92 28.68 -2.10
CA THR A 26 -2.43 28.49 -0.74
C THR A 26 -1.35 28.71 0.33
N PRO A 27 -1.72 29.12 1.56
CA PRO A 27 -0.76 29.26 2.65
C PRO A 27 0.05 27.99 2.90
N GLY A 28 1.38 28.14 2.98
CA GLY A 28 2.31 27.03 3.24
C GLY A 28 2.60 26.16 2.02
N PHE A 29 2.15 26.53 0.81
CA PHE A 29 2.44 25.79 -0.42
C PHE A 29 3.95 25.61 -0.64
N THR A 30 4.37 24.38 -0.88
CA THR A 30 5.76 23.99 -1.16
C THR A 30 5.90 23.25 -2.49
N GLY A 31 4.83 22.62 -2.99
CA GLY A 31 4.84 21.94 -4.28
C GLY A 31 3.56 21.16 -4.53
N VAL A 32 3.14 21.11 -5.80
CA VAL A 32 1.84 20.51 -6.17
C VAL A 32 1.76 19.05 -5.76
N ASN A 33 2.80 18.25 -5.99
CA ASN A 33 2.83 16.83 -5.62
C ASN A 33 4.07 16.50 -4.78
N TRP A 34 4.13 15.28 -4.25
CA TRP A 34 5.23 14.81 -3.39
C TRP A 34 6.62 15.12 -3.97
N ALA A 35 6.83 14.88 -5.28
CA ALA A 35 8.11 15.10 -5.93
C ALA A 35 8.51 16.58 -5.93
N ARG A 36 7.57 17.48 -6.25
CA ARG A 36 7.82 18.94 -6.22
C ARG A 36 8.03 19.46 -4.81
N ARG A 37 7.36 18.88 -3.80
CA ARG A 37 7.60 19.21 -2.40
C ARG A 37 9.01 18.78 -1.97
N ASP A 38 9.43 17.58 -2.32
CA ASP A 38 10.78 17.11 -2.05
C ASP A 38 11.85 17.99 -2.70
N GLU A 39 11.66 18.38 -3.96
CA GLU A 39 12.55 19.29 -4.69
C GLU A 39 12.67 20.65 -4.00
N ALA A 40 11.57 21.18 -3.46
CA ALA A 40 11.57 22.45 -2.73
C ALA A 40 12.43 22.41 -1.46
N PHE A 41 12.66 21.22 -0.89
CA PHE A 41 13.57 20.98 0.24
C PHE A 41 14.93 20.39 -0.19
N GLY A 42 15.28 20.47 -1.48
CA GLY A 42 16.59 20.11 -2.00
C GLY A 42 16.81 18.61 -2.25
N TYR A 43 15.75 17.81 -2.25
CA TYR A 43 15.81 16.40 -2.61
C TYR A 43 15.19 16.20 -4.00
N VAL A 44 15.95 15.65 -4.95
CA VAL A 44 15.46 15.45 -6.33
C VAL A 44 15.19 13.96 -6.55
N PRO A 45 13.92 13.51 -6.51
CA PRO A 45 13.57 12.12 -6.78
C PRO A 45 13.58 11.83 -8.27
N ILE A 46 13.94 10.59 -8.65
CA ILE A 46 13.72 10.07 -10.01
C ILE A 46 12.50 9.15 -10.10
N GLU A 47 12.11 8.59 -8.96
CA GLU A 47 10.91 7.77 -8.79
C GLU A 47 10.51 7.74 -7.30
N GLY A 48 9.27 7.36 -7.04
CA GLY A 48 8.74 7.29 -5.69
C GLY A 48 7.22 7.30 -5.63
N SER A 49 6.71 7.32 -4.41
CA SER A 49 5.30 7.42 -4.08
C SER A 49 5.12 8.12 -2.74
N GLU A 50 3.90 8.57 -2.48
CA GLU A 50 3.47 9.08 -1.18
C GLU A 50 2.32 8.22 -0.67
N VAL A 51 2.34 7.90 0.61
CA VAL A 51 1.21 7.30 1.31
C VAL A 51 0.81 8.18 2.48
N MET A 52 -0.49 8.33 2.71
CA MET A 52 -1.01 9.24 3.72
C MET A 52 -2.16 8.63 4.52
N ALA A 53 -2.16 8.90 5.81
CA ALA A 53 -3.20 8.49 6.73
C ALA A 53 -3.59 9.64 7.66
N GLN A 54 -4.70 9.47 8.36
CA GLN A 54 -5.17 10.38 9.38
C GLN A 54 -5.51 9.63 10.67
N GLY A 55 -5.34 10.27 11.81
CA GLY A 55 -5.50 9.68 13.14
C GLY A 55 -4.18 9.43 13.89
N PRO A 56 -4.20 8.68 15.01
CA PRO A 56 -3.01 8.36 15.79
C PRO A 56 -1.92 7.68 14.95
N ALA A 57 -0.63 8.01 15.14
CA ALA A 57 0.45 7.52 14.27
C ALA A 57 0.53 5.99 14.16
N SER A 58 0.34 5.26 15.27
CA SER A 58 0.33 3.80 15.26
C SER A 58 -0.83 3.26 14.41
N ALA A 59 -2.02 3.85 14.54
CA ALA A 59 -3.17 3.51 13.71
C ALA A 59 -2.95 3.92 12.24
N GLY A 60 -2.22 5.00 11.97
CA GLY A 60 -1.92 5.46 10.62
C GLY A 60 -1.14 4.44 9.81
N VAL A 61 -0.04 3.92 10.34
CA VAL A 61 0.76 2.87 9.66
C VAL A 61 -0.06 1.58 9.51
N ASP A 62 -0.80 1.17 10.54
CA ASP A 62 -1.67 -0.02 10.47
C ASP A 62 -2.73 0.11 9.36
N ILE A 63 -3.33 1.30 9.20
CA ILE A 63 -4.27 1.59 8.11
C ILE A 63 -3.59 1.42 6.76
N LEU A 64 -2.41 2.03 6.56
CA LEU A 64 -1.69 2.00 5.29
C LEU A 64 -1.27 0.59 4.91
N VAL A 65 -0.73 -0.17 5.87
CA VAL A 65 -0.34 -1.57 5.65
C VAL A 65 -1.56 -2.44 5.37
N ASN A 66 -2.74 -2.11 5.91
CA ASN A 66 -3.95 -2.88 5.69
C ASN A 66 -4.73 -2.49 4.41
N SER A 67 -4.37 -1.40 3.73
CA SER A 67 -4.88 -1.01 2.40
C SER A 67 -4.15 -1.75 1.26
N ALA A 68 -4.67 -1.72 0.03
CA ALA A 68 -4.05 -2.42 -1.11
C ALA A 68 -2.93 -1.59 -1.76
N TYR A 69 -3.24 -0.42 -2.31
CA TYR A 69 -2.33 0.51 -2.99
C TYR A 69 -1.27 1.05 -2.04
N HIS A 70 -1.67 1.51 -0.84
CA HIS A 70 -0.69 1.99 0.13
C HIS A 70 0.30 0.90 0.54
N ARG A 71 -0.15 -0.35 0.71
CA ARG A 71 0.76 -1.48 0.98
C ARG A 71 1.67 -1.76 -0.22
N ALA A 72 1.15 -1.71 -1.44
CA ALA A 72 1.97 -1.89 -2.63
C ALA A 72 3.07 -0.82 -2.75
N ALA A 73 2.75 0.44 -2.43
CA ALA A 73 3.72 1.54 -2.36
C ALA A 73 4.75 1.35 -1.23
N LEU A 74 4.32 0.98 -0.03
CA LEU A 74 5.20 0.70 1.11
C LEU A 74 6.14 -0.49 0.89
N LEU A 75 5.77 -1.43 0.02
CA LEU A 75 6.55 -2.61 -0.33
C LEU A 75 7.30 -2.47 -1.66
N ALA A 76 7.29 -1.28 -2.26
CA ALA A 76 7.99 -1.03 -3.51
C ALA A 76 9.51 -1.23 -3.32
N PHE A 77 10.16 -1.84 -4.32
CA PHE A 77 11.58 -2.20 -4.27
C PHE A 77 12.51 -1.04 -4.59
N GLU A 78 12.07 -0.14 -5.46
CA GLU A 78 12.89 0.95 -6.01
C GLU A 78 13.15 2.09 -5.03
N PRO A 79 12.17 2.52 -4.19
CA PRO A 79 12.43 3.49 -3.15
C PRO A 79 13.42 2.97 -2.10
N VAL A 80 14.42 3.79 -1.78
CA VAL A 80 15.48 3.47 -0.80
C VAL A 80 15.58 4.52 0.31
N ASP A 81 14.98 5.69 0.09
CA ASP A 81 14.88 6.78 1.05
C ASP A 81 13.43 6.98 1.48
N VAL A 82 13.23 7.27 2.78
CA VAL A 82 11.93 7.51 3.37
C VAL A 82 11.92 8.86 4.09
N GLY A 83 10.89 9.67 3.81
CA GLY A 83 10.55 10.88 4.54
C GLY A 83 9.27 10.67 5.34
N VAL A 84 9.25 11.06 6.61
CA VAL A 84 8.06 10.95 7.46
C VAL A 84 7.72 12.31 8.07
N GLY A 85 6.45 12.70 7.93
CA GLY A 85 5.90 13.92 8.51
C GLY A 85 4.59 13.66 9.21
N ARG A 86 4.38 14.29 10.36
CA ARG A 86 3.11 14.19 11.07
C ARG A 86 2.72 15.51 11.71
N SER A 87 1.46 15.90 11.56
CA SER A 87 0.90 17.01 12.34
C SER A 87 0.10 16.46 13.53
N GLY A 88 0.36 17.00 14.72
CA GLY A 88 -0.47 16.76 15.91
C GLY A 88 -1.73 17.64 15.95
N ALA A 89 -1.87 18.58 15.01
CA ALA A 89 -3.03 19.44 14.88
C ALA A 89 -4.09 18.81 13.96
N SER A 90 -5.32 19.33 14.06
CA SER A 90 -6.46 18.91 13.26
C SER A 90 -7.26 20.12 12.78
N ALA A 91 -7.99 19.93 11.69
CA ALA A 91 -9.01 20.82 11.17
C ALA A 91 -10.32 20.03 10.99
N ALA A 92 -11.34 20.59 10.33
CA ALA A 92 -12.66 19.94 10.25
C ALA A 92 -12.63 18.66 9.39
N SER A 93 -11.87 18.67 8.31
CA SER A 93 -11.73 17.61 7.32
C SER A 93 -10.43 16.83 7.45
N VAL A 94 -9.53 17.24 8.35
CA VAL A 94 -8.18 16.68 8.51
C VAL A 94 -7.91 16.36 9.98
N THR A 95 -7.60 15.11 10.31
CA THR A 95 -7.31 14.69 11.70
C THR A 95 -5.89 14.17 11.83
N THR A 96 -5.01 14.92 12.51
CA THR A 96 -3.61 14.53 12.81
C THR A 96 -2.90 13.77 11.67
N PRO A 97 -2.74 14.38 10.48
CA PRO A 97 -2.29 13.68 9.28
C PRO A 97 -0.86 13.15 9.43
N LEU A 98 -0.65 11.98 8.84
CA LEU A 98 0.63 11.30 8.65
C LEU A 98 0.92 11.21 7.16
N VAL A 99 2.12 11.63 6.76
CA VAL A 99 2.64 11.57 5.40
C VAL A 99 3.92 10.75 5.40
N ILE A 100 4.04 9.82 4.46
CA ILE A 100 5.24 9.03 4.23
C ILE A 100 5.59 9.11 2.75
N ASP A 101 6.70 9.76 2.45
CA ASP A 101 7.29 9.82 1.12
C ASP A 101 8.30 8.68 0.98
N LEU A 102 8.18 7.86 -0.06
CA LEU A 102 9.11 6.76 -0.38
C LEU A 102 9.72 7.07 -1.74
N THR A 103 11.03 7.32 -1.82
CA THR A 103 11.66 7.75 -3.09
C THR A 103 13.03 7.13 -3.34
N LYS A 104 13.50 7.30 -4.58
CA LYS A 104 14.87 7.01 -5.01
C LYS A 104 15.56 8.30 -5.46
N PRO A 105 16.78 8.58 -5.00
CA PRO A 105 17.47 9.83 -5.30
C PRO A 105 17.99 9.86 -6.75
N GLY A 106 17.92 11.03 -7.40
CA GLY A 106 18.28 11.19 -8.81
C GLY A 106 19.75 11.49 -9.12
N TYR A 107 20.46 12.17 -8.23
CA TYR A 107 21.82 12.69 -8.51
C TYR A 107 22.84 12.38 -7.41
N ASP A 108 22.42 11.82 -6.28
CA ASP A 108 23.32 11.45 -5.21
C ASP A 108 23.80 10.01 -5.46
N THR A 109 25.00 9.87 -6.01
CA THR A 109 25.62 8.55 -6.28
C THR A 109 26.18 7.89 -5.01
N VAL A 110 26.03 8.52 -3.84
CA VAL A 110 26.46 8.00 -2.54
C VAL A 110 25.26 7.56 -1.69
N ARG A 111 24.16 8.32 -1.68
CA ARG A 111 22.85 7.87 -1.13
C ARG A 111 22.22 6.83 -2.07
N GLY A 112 21.83 5.69 -1.53
CA GLY A 112 21.23 4.60 -2.31
C GLY A 112 22.19 3.63 -3.01
N ALA A 113 23.47 3.98 -3.25
CA ALA A 113 24.43 3.12 -3.97
C ALA A 113 24.82 1.81 -3.22
N GLY A 114 24.55 1.74 -1.91
CA GLY A 114 24.69 0.53 -1.10
C GLY A 114 23.37 -0.04 -0.59
N GLN A 115 22.24 0.58 -0.94
CA GLN A 115 20.90 0.24 -0.45
C GLN A 115 19.98 -0.21 -1.60
N SER A 116 20.52 -0.89 -2.60
CA SER A 116 19.67 -1.62 -3.55
C SER A 116 19.10 -2.85 -2.85
N ALA A 117 17.84 -3.19 -3.13
CA ALA A 117 17.24 -4.43 -2.64
C ALA A 117 18.16 -5.61 -3.01
N GLN A 118 18.44 -6.50 -2.05
CA GLN A 118 19.11 -7.76 -2.37
C GLN A 118 18.21 -8.56 -3.31
N PRO A 119 18.74 -9.19 -4.37
CA PRO A 119 17.96 -10.13 -5.16
C PRO A 119 17.38 -11.21 -4.21
N SER A 120 16.07 -11.39 -4.26
CA SER A 120 15.26 -11.97 -3.18
C SER A 120 15.76 -13.31 -2.60
N ILE A 121 15.57 -13.50 -1.29
CA ILE A 121 15.50 -14.83 -0.66
C ILE A 121 14.03 -15.30 -0.75
N ASN A 122 13.75 -16.35 -1.53
CA ASN A 122 12.47 -17.08 -1.62
C ASN A 122 11.22 -16.34 -2.18
N GLY A 123 11.41 -15.22 -2.87
CA GLY A 123 10.65 -14.81 -4.08
C GLY A 123 9.17 -14.38 -3.97
N VAL A 124 8.46 -14.60 -2.85
CA VAL A 124 7.05 -14.23 -2.71
C VAL A 124 6.69 -13.92 -1.26
N ALA A 125 6.25 -12.69 -0.97
CA ALA A 125 5.68 -12.29 0.31
C ALA A 125 4.15 -12.38 0.29
N VAL A 126 3.53 -12.84 1.38
CA VAL A 126 2.07 -12.94 1.54
C VAL A 126 1.57 -11.98 2.62
N TRP A 127 0.34 -11.49 2.44
CA TRP A 127 -0.41 -10.76 3.46
C TRP A 127 -1.86 -11.27 3.54
N PRO A 128 -2.47 -11.35 4.74
CA PRO A 128 -1.80 -11.32 6.05
C PRO A 128 -0.74 -12.44 6.18
N LEU A 129 0.14 -12.33 7.16
CA LEU A 129 1.13 -13.38 7.44
C LEU A 129 0.43 -14.72 7.75
N ASP A 130 1.05 -15.83 7.38
CA ASP A 130 0.53 -17.15 7.75
C ASP A 130 0.48 -17.32 9.28
N GLY A 131 -0.68 -17.74 9.79
CA GLY A 131 -0.96 -17.84 11.22
C GLY A 131 -1.21 -16.51 11.92
N ALA A 132 -1.32 -15.39 11.19
CA ALA A 132 -1.61 -14.09 11.79
C ALA A 132 -2.94 -14.13 12.57
N SER A 133 -2.97 -13.45 13.71
CA SER A 133 -4.16 -13.25 14.53
C SER A 133 -4.45 -11.75 14.66
N ASN A 134 -5.66 -11.41 15.09
CA ASN A 134 -6.13 -10.02 15.22
C ASN A 134 -6.03 -9.22 13.92
N VAL A 135 -6.18 -9.88 12.77
CA VAL A 135 -6.24 -9.21 11.47
C VAL A 135 -7.49 -8.31 11.42
N PRO A 136 -7.40 -7.06 10.95
CA PRO A 136 -8.56 -6.19 10.82
C PRO A 136 -9.67 -6.85 9.99
N LEU A 137 -10.92 -6.46 10.23
CA LEU A 137 -12.08 -7.02 9.53
C LEU A 137 -12.29 -6.34 8.17
N ARG A 138 -11.88 -5.08 8.07
CA ARG A 138 -12.13 -4.16 6.95
C ARG A 138 -10.83 -3.69 6.33
N LEU A 139 -10.89 -3.35 5.05
CA LEU A 139 -9.83 -2.62 4.37
C LEU A 139 -9.51 -1.32 5.13
N GLY A 140 -8.23 -0.94 5.16
CA GLY A 140 -7.84 0.39 5.64
C GLY A 140 -8.45 1.49 4.76
N ASN A 141 -8.60 2.71 5.30
CA ASN A 141 -9.06 3.83 4.48
C ASN A 141 -8.14 4.02 3.27
N GLU A 142 -8.71 3.96 2.08
CA GLU A 142 -7.95 3.89 0.84
C GLU A 142 -8.57 4.81 -0.21
N SER A 143 -7.73 5.68 -0.76
CA SER A 143 -8.08 6.60 -1.83
C SER A 143 -6.90 6.64 -2.79
N PRO A 144 -7.09 6.31 -4.09
CA PRO A 144 -8.36 6.01 -4.74
C PRO A 144 -8.92 4.62 -4.34
N ASN A 145 -10.21 4.39 -4.60
CA ASN A 145 -10.89 3.15 -4.21
C ASN A 145 -10.60 2.01 -5.21
N PRO A 146 -10.03 0.86 -4.77
CA PRO A 146 -9.72 -0.27 -5.65
C PRO A 146 -10.96 -1.02 -6.18
N VAL A 147 -12.13 -0.85 -5.57
CA VAL A 147 -13.39 -1.43 -6.02
C VAL A 147 -14.42 -0.30 -6.20
N PRO A 148 -14.38 0.45 -7.31
CA PRO A 148 -15.15 1.68 -7.48
C PRO A 148 -16.67 1.50 -7.52
N THR A 149 -17.15 0.25 -7.60
CA THR A 149 -18.58 -0.09 -7.57
C THR A 149 -19.16 -0.17 -6.16
N GLN A 150 -18.35 -0.06 -5.11
CA GLN A 150 -18.76 -0.16 -3.71
C GLN A 150 -18.02 0.88 -2.86
N ASP A 151 -18.57 1.25 -1.70
CA ASP A 151 -17.86 2.12 -0.75
C ASP A 151 -16.65 1.38 -0.17
N VAL A 152 -15.48 2.02 -0.23
CA VAL A 152 -14.20 1.47 0.23
C VAL A 152 -14.26 1.01 1.69
N LEU A 153 -15.04 1.69 2.54
CA LEU A 153 -15.20 1.36 3.96
C LEU A 153 -16.06 0.11 4.21
N THR A 154 -16.72 -0.40 3.17
CA THR A 154 -17.50 -1.65 3.21
C THR A 154 -16.70 -2.87 2.79
N LEU A 155 -15.48 -2.68 2.28
CA LEU A 155 -14.61 -3.77 1.84
C LEU A 155 -13.93 -4.45 3.02
N GLY A 156 -13.64 -5.73 2.87
CA GLY A 156 -12.90 -6.52 3.86
C GLY A 156 -11.39 -6.39 3.70
N THR A 157 -10.65 -6.82 4.73
CA THR A 157 -9.18 -6.85 4.67
C THR A 157 -8.70 -7.73 3.51
N PRO A 158 -7.85 -7.21 2.62
CA PRO A 158 -7.38 -7.93 1.45
C PRO A 158 -6.34 -8.98 1.82
N ALA A 159 -6.37 -10.11 1.11
CA ALA A 159 -5.23 -11.00 1.02
C ALA A 159 -4.39 -10.60 -0.20
N SER A 160 -3.06 -10.59 -0.12
CA SER A 160 -2.21 -10.21 -1.26
C SER A 160 -0.90 -10.97 -1.33
N LEU A 161 -0.29 -10.93 -2.52
CA LEU A 161 1.07 -11.38 -2.76
C LEU A 161 1.90 -10.25 -3.37
N ASN A 162 3.17 -10.18 -2.98
CA ASN A 162 4.19 -9.34 -3.61
C ASN A 162 5.33 -10.25 -4.06
N VAL A 163 5.84 -10.05 -5.27
CA VAL A 163 6.97 -10.81 -5.82
C VAL A 163 8.18 -9.92 -6.00
N ALA A 164 9.35 -10.54 -6.13
CA ALA A 164 10.62 -9.83 -6.16
C ALA A 164 10.72 -8.76 -7.26
N GLU A 165 11.65 -7.81 -7.06
CA GLU A 165 12.02 -6.81 -8.07
C GLU A 165 12.26 -7.44 -9.45
N GLY A 166 11.75 -6.79 -10.48
CA GLY A 166 11.82 -7.28 -11.86
C GLY A 166 10.94 -8.50 -12.15
N GLN A 167 10.04 -8.91 -11.25
CA GLN A 167 9.04 -9.94 -11.52
C GLN A 167 7.63 -9.35 -11.65
N SER A 168 6.84 -9.93 -12.56
CA SER A 168 5.39 -9.77 -12.57
C SER A 168 4.70 -11.03 -12.05
N ILE A 169 3.50 -10.87 -11.47
CA ILE A 169 2.69 -11.97 -10.92
C ILE A 169 1.33 -12.05 -11.63
N ALA A 170 0.89 -13.28 -11.90
CA ALA A 170 -0.43 -13.56 -12.45
C ALA A 170 -1.12 -14.67 -11.66
N ALA A 171 -2.41 -14.52 -11.38
CA ALA A 171 -3.23 -15.53 -10.72
C ALA A 171 -3.95 -16.41 -11.74
N THR A 172 -3.92 -17.73 -11.51
CA THR A 172 -4.91 -18.67 -12.04
C THR A 172 -6.04 -18.87 -11.03
N GLN A 173 -5.72 -18.86 -9.75
CA GLN A 173 -6.65 -18.94 -8.64
C GLN A 173 -6.19 -18.03 -7.51
N PHE A 174 -7.14 -17.30 -6.90
CA PHE A 174 -6.93 -16.58 -5.66
C PHE A 174 -8.23 -16.60 -4.86
N THR A 175 -8.33 -17.47 -3.86
CA THR A 175 -9.56 -17.69 -3.10
C THR A 175 -9.34 -17.51 -1.62
N LEU A 176 -10.37 -16.96 -0.96
CA LEU A 176 -10.46 -16.83 0.49
C LEU A 176 -11.65 -17.66 0.98
N THR A 177 -11.47 -18.51 1.99
CA THR A 177 -12.50 -19.44 2.47
C THR A 177 -12.60 -19.39 3.99
N ASN A 178 -13.81 -19.25 4.53
CA ASN A 178 -14.05 -19.39 5.96
C ASN A 178 -13.81 -20.85 6.36
N VAL A 179 -12.87 -21.10 7.27
CA VAL A 179 -12.44 -22.47 7.62
C VAL A 179 -13.54 -23.23 8.35
N ALA A 180 -14.35 -22.56 9.17
CA ALA A 180 -15.39 -23.21 9.97
C ALA A 180 -16.60 -23.63 9.13
N THR A 181 -16.99 -22.81 8.15
CA THR A 181 -18.19 -23.07 7.33
C THR A 181 -17.87 -23.68 5.96
N GLY A 182 -16.63 -23.56 5.48
CA GLY A 182 -16.25 -23.94 4.12
C GLY A 182 -16.71 -22.95 3.04
N ASN A 183 -17.37 -21.85 3.42
CA ASN A 183 -17.89 -20.87 2.47
C ASN A 183 -16.77 -20.04 1.85
N VAL A 184 -16.81 -19.90 0.52
CA VAL A 184 -15.93 -18.99 -0.21
C VAL A 184 -16.40 -17.55 0.00
N VAL A 185 -15.46 -16.67 0.34
CA VAL A 185 -15.70 -15.23 0.50
C VAL A 185 -15.70 -14.58 -0.89
N PRO A 186 -16.76 -13.86 -1.30
CA PRO A 186 -16.74 -13.09 -2.54
C PRO A 186 -15.65 -12.02 -2.52
N THR A 187 -14.79 -12.01 -3.53
CA THR A 187 -13.66 -11.08 -3.64
C THR A 187 -13.60 -10.43 -5.01
N HIS A 188 -13.15 -9.17 -5.05
CA HIS A 188 -12.61 -8.55 -6.26
C HIS A 188 -11.12 -8.93 -6.38
N LEU A 189 -10.73 -9.49 -7.54
CA LEU A 189 -9.32 -9.73 -7.84
C LEU A 189 -8.73 -8.44 -8.41
N LEU A 190 -7.82 -7.81 -7.67
CA LEU A 190 -7.07 -6.63 -8.07
C LEU A 190 -5.71 -7.05 -8.63
N THR A 191 -5.42 -6.65 -9.86
CA THR A 191 -4.18 -6.91 -10.60
C THR A 191 -3.77 -5.63 -11.34
N ASN A 192 -2.51 -5.51 -11.75
CA ASN A 192 -2.07 -4.39 -12.61
C ASN A 192 -2.94 -4.23 -13.88
N ALA A 193 -3.36 -5.34 -14.49
CA ALA A 193 -4.08 -5.34 -15.76
C ALA A 193 -5.55 -4.90 -15.67
N ASN A 194 -6.16 -4.96 -14.48
CA ASN A 194 -7.58 -4.64 -14.27
C ASN A 194 -7.82 -3.56 -13.22
N ASP A 195 -6.75 -2.94 -12.72
CA ASP A 195 -6.81 -1.86 -11.75
C ASP A 195 -7.40 -0.59 -12.39
N PRO A 196 -8.57 -0.10 -11.94
CA PRO A 196 -9.19 1.10 -12.49
C PRO A 196 -8.38 2.38 -12.24
N ASN A 197 -7.48 2.37 -11.26
CA ASN A 197 -6.71 3.54 -10.82
C ASN A 197 -5.25 3.50 -11.29
N PHE A 198 -4.81 2.44 -11.96
CA PHE A 198 -3.42 2.27 -12.43
C PHE A 198 -2.37 2.39 -11.32
N ALA A 199 -2.73 2.03 -10.07
CA ALA A 199 -1.88 2.16 -8.88
C ALA A 199 -1.27 0.81 -8.43
N THR A 200 -1.70 -0.30 -9.01
CA THR A 200 -1.21 -1.65 -8.74
C THR A 200 0.00 -1.95 -9.63
N PRO A 201 1.21 -2.17 -9.08
CA PRO A 201 2.37 -2.58 -9.87
C PRO A 201 2.23 -4.03 -10.37
N GLU A 202 2.96 -4.39 -11.42
CA GLU A 202 2.95 -5.76 -11.98
C GLU A 202 3.41 -6.84 -10.98
N SER A 203 4.18 -6.45 -9.96
CA SER A 203 4.69 -7.32 -8.89
C SER A 203 3.69 -7.57 -7.75
N PHE A 204 2.51 -6.94 -7.79
CA PHE A 204 1.48 -7.03 -6.74
C PHE A 204 0.16 -7.59 -7.26
N ILE A 205 -0.50 -8.38 -6.42
CA ILE A 205 -1.84 -8.90 -6.67
C ILE A 205 -2.59 -9.05 -5.35
N ALA A 206 -3.89 -8.72 -5.34
CA ALA A 206 -4.72 -8.82 -4.15
C ALA A 206 -6.10 -9.40 -4.44
N ALA A 207 -6.63 -10.18 -3.50
CA ALA A 207 -8.03 -10.53 -3.42
C ALA A 207 -8.68 -9.66 -2.34
N VAL A 208 -9.52 -8.71 -2.74
CA VAL A 208 -10.22 -7.75 -1.87
C VAL A 208 -11.62 -8.27 -1.57
N PRO A 209 -11.95 -8.69 -0.34
CA PRO A 209 -13.30 -9.13 0.00
C PRO A 209 -14.34 -8.02 -0.22
N LEU A 210 -15.48 -8.37 -0.80
CA LEU A 210 -16.59 -7.45 -1.11
C LEU A 210 -17.49 -7.13 0.10
N ALA A 211 -17.08 -7.54 1.29
CA ALA A 211 -17.76 -7.28 2.56
C ALA A 211 -16.75 -7.40 3.71
N PRO A 212 -17.03 -6.81 4.89
CA PRO A 212 -16.19 -7.00 6.06
C PRO A 212 -16.12 -8.48 6.43
N LEU A 213 -14.93 -8.94 6.80
CA LEU A 213 -14.75 -10.30 7.29
C LEU A 213 -15.43 -10.46 8.65
N SER A 214 -15.87 -11.67 8.97
CA SER A 214 -16.50 -11.99 10.25
C SER A 214 -15.48 -11.90 11.39
N PRO A 215 -15.84 -11.39 12.59
CA PRO A 215 -14.92 -11.30 13.73
C PRO A 215 -14.46 -12.68 14.22
N GLY A 216 -13.25 -12.77 14.78
CA GLY A 216 -12.73 -13.99 15.40
C GLY A 216 -12.72 -15.23 14.49
N THR A 217 -12.68 -15.02 13.18
CA THR A 217 -12.89 -16.07 12.17
C THR A 217 -11.59 -16.37 11.44
N THR A 218 -11.24 -17.66 11.35
CA THR A 218 -10.09 -18.10 10.56
C THR A 218 -10.47 -18.26 9.10
N TYR A 219 -9.70 -17.60 8.23
CA TYR A 219 -9.80 -17.73 6.78
C TYR A 219 -8.58 -18.43 6.23
N ARG A 220 -8.81 -19.36 5.29
CA ARG A 220 -7.76 -19.98 4.48
C ARG A 220 -7.70 -19.28 3.14
N VAL A 221 -6.49 -18.92 2.74
CA VAL A 221 -6.19 -18.34 1.44
C VAL A 221 -5.51 -19.38 0.58
N VAL A 222 -5.93 -19.49 -0.68
CA VAL A 222 -5.28 -20.35 -1.68
C VAL A 222 -4.96 -19.52 -2.91
N PHE A 223 -3.69 -19.48 -3.27
CA PHE A 223 -3.20 -18.88 -4.50
C PHE A 223 -2.50 -19.94 -5.36
N SER A 224 -2.86 -19.99 -6.64
CA SER A 224 -2.06 -20.66 -7.67
C SER A 224 -1.91 -19.75 -8.89
N GLY A 225 -0.72 -19.73 -9.46
CA GLY A 225 -0.39 -18.84 -10.56
C GLY A 225 1.07 -18.94 -10.98
N SER A 226 1.60 -17.84 -11.52
CA SER A 226 2.98 -17.79 -11.98
C SER A 226 3.60 -16.42 -11.81
N THR A 227 4.93 -16.40 -11.68
CA THR A 227 5.73 -15.20 -11.88
C THR A 227 6.44 -15.22 -13.22
N ARG A 228 6.73 -14.04 -13.76
CA ARG A 228 7.57 -13.86 -14.95
C ARG A 228 8.69 -12.89 -14.61
N GLN A 229 9.94 -13.32 -14.80
CA GLN A 229 11.13 -12.51 -14.57
C GLN A 229 11.47 -11.65 -15.78
N PHE A 230 11.71 -10.36 -15.58
CA PHE A 230 12.35 -9.46 -16.55
C PHE A 230 13.88 -9.47 -16.38
N PRO A 231 14.67 -9.35 -17.47
CA PRO A 231 14.28 -9.36 -18.89
C PRO A 231 14.20 -10.78 -19.48
N THR A 232 14.56 -11.82 -18.72
CA THR A 232 14.73 -13.19 -19.24
C THR A 232 13.43 -13.81 -19.77
N GLY A 233 12.28 -13.33 -19.29
CA GLY A 233 10.97 -13.90 -19.56
C GLY A 233 10.72 -15.24 -18.87
N ALA A 234 11.61 -15.68 -17.97
CA ALA A 234 11.50 -16.95 -17.29
C ALA A 234 10.21 -17.00 -16.45
N ILE A 235 9.43 -18.07 -16.62
CA ILE A 235 8.16 -18.28 -15.92
C ILE A 235 8.37 -19.32 -14.82
N GLN A 236 7.93 -19.00 -13.60
CA GLN A 236 7.94 -19.93 -12.48
C GLN A 236 6.52 -20.08 -11.91
N SER A 237 6.08 -21.31 -11.69
CA SER A 237 4.81 -21.55 -10.99
C SER A 237 4.92 -21.16 -9.52
N VAL A 238 3.89 -20.48 -9.02
CA VAL A 238 3.77 -20.09 -7.62
C VAL A 238 2.48 -20.66 -7.05
N ASN A 239 2.63 -21.45 -6.00
CA ASN A 239 1.51 -21.97 -5.21
C ASN A 239 1.72 -21.57 -3.75
N ARG A 240 0.68 -20.99 -3.14
CA ARG A 240 0.67 -20.60 -1.73
C ARG A 240 -0.65 -21.00 -1.11
N THR A 241 -0.58 -21.52 0.11
CA THR A 241 -1.74 -21.75 0.97
C THR A 241 -1.35 -21.29 2.35
N TRP A 242 -2.13 -20.40 2.92
CA TRP A 242 -1.89 -19.88 4.26
C TRP A 242 -3.21 -19.55 4.93
N SER A 243 -3.16 -19.20 6.21
CA SER A 243 -4.35 -18.82 6.97
C SER A 243 -4.10 -17.64 7.88
N PHE A 244 -5.18 -16.94 8.23
CA PHE A 244 -5.16 -15.89 9.24
C PHE A 244 -6.49 -15.84 9.99
N THR A 245 -6.49 -15.25 11.18
CA THR A 245 -7.66 -15.09 12.04
C THR A 245 -7.94 -13.61 12.26
N THR A 246 -9.17 -13.20 11.98
CA THR A 246 -9.63 -11.83 12.22
C THR A 246 -9.76 -11.53 13.71
N GLY A 247 -9.58 -10.26 14.08
CA GLY A 247 -9.75 -9.77 15.44
C GLY A 247 -11.20 -9.61 15.86
N SER A 248 -11.38 -8.98 17.02
CA SER A 248 -12.68 -8.48 17.49
C SER A 248 -13.09 -7.21 16.73
N PRO A 249 -14.40 -6.88 16.67
CA PRO A 249 -14.91 -5.69 16.00
C PRO A 249 -14.32 -4.38 16.52
#